data_AF-A0A7Z9S1T0-F1
#
_entry.id   AF-A0A7Z9S1T0-F1
#
_cell.length_a   1.000
_cell.length_b   1.000
_cell.length_c   1.000
_cell.angle_alpha   90.00
_cell.angle_beta   90.00
_cell.angle_gamma   90.00
#
_symmetry.space_group_name_H-M   'P 1'
#
loop_
_entity.id
_entity.type
_entity.pdbx_description
1 polymer ?
#
loop_
_entity_poly.entity_id
_entity_poly.type
_entity_poly.pdbx_seq_one_letter_code
_entity_poly.pdbx_strand_id
1 'polypeptide(L)'
;AGYEFTFDGAKDGKGPNYSITEGTFRVFKGGKAVVTLNPEKRIYMVSKRQTTEAAIHTTFLGDLYAVVGDQDPSGAYVTRLYFNPLVAWMWGGVVIMVCAGCLSLTDRRHRIGAPAKSRAQGPVTAQMAGA
;
A
#
# COMPACT_ATOMS: atom_id res chain seq x y z
N ALA A 1 7.60 -14.51 20.24
CA ALA A 1 7.99 -15.20 18.99
C ALA A 1 8.15 -14.15 17.89
N GLY A 2 9.39 -13.73 17.64
CA GLY A 2 9.73 -12.72 16.64
C GLY A 2 10.00 -13.34 15.26
N TYR A 3 10.14 -12.48 14.25
CA TYR A 3 10.71 -12.88 12.97
C TYR A 3 12.24 -12.91 13.09
N GLU A 4 12.85 -13.93 12.53
CA GLU A 4 14.31 -14.08 12.44
C GLU A 4 14.73 -13.79 11.01
N PHE A 5 15.73 -12.92 10.84
CA PHE A 5 16.27 -12.53 9.55
C PHE A 5 17.70 -13.03 9.44
N THR A 6 17.97 -13.83 8.41
CA THR A 6 19.32 -14.28 8.06
C THR A 6 19.77 -13.57 6.80
N PHE A 7 20.86 -12.82 6.89
CA PHE A 7 21.50 -12.22 5.71
C PHE A 7 22.48 -13.23 5.10
N ASP A 8 22.20 -13.69 3.89
CA ASP A 8 23.04 -14.67 3.19
C ASP A 8 24.20 -14.03 2.42
N GLY A 9 24.13 -12.71 2.23
CA GLY A 9 25.11 -11.94 1.48
C GLY A 9 24.46 -10.98 0.50
N ALA A 10 25.30 -10.18 -0.14
CA ALA A 10 24.91 -9.36 -1.27
C ALA A 10 25.75 -9.74 -2.49
N LYS A 11 25.13 -9.66 -3.66
CA LYS A 11 25.75 -9.92 -4.95
C LYS A 11 25.74 -8.65 -5.76
N ASP A 12 26.92 -8.24 -6.20
CA ASP A 12 27.04 -7.17 -7.17
C ASP A 12 26.86 -7.71 -8.59
N GLY A 13 26.15 -6.94 -9.39
CA GLY A 13 25.88 -7.19 -10.79
C GLY A 13 26.00 -5.92 -11.62
N LYS A 14 26.00 -6.10 -12.94
CA LYS A 14 25.88 -4.99 -13.90
C LYS A 14 24.64 -5.20 -14.75
N GLY A 15 23.76 -4.21 -14.72
CA GLY A 15 22.70 -4.04 -15.70
C GLY A 15 23.21 -3.26 -16.93
N PRO A 16 22.34 -3.05 -17.94
CA PRO A 16 22.73 -2.39 -19.19
C PRO A 16 23.27 -0.96 -18.99
N ASN A 17 22.72 -0.22 -18.04
CA ASN A 17 23.03 1.20 -17.78
C ASN A 17 23.22 1.52 -16.28
N TYR A 18 23.30 0.51 -15.43
CA TYR A 18 23.39 0.65 -13.98
C TYR A 18 24.18 -0.50 -13.38
N SER A 19 24.83 -0.28 -12.25
CA SER A 19 25.30 -1.38 -11.39
C SER A 19 24.23 -1.68 -10.36
N ILE A 20 24.09 -2.96 -10.01
CA ILE A 20 23.12 -3.45 -9.04
C ILE A 20 23.85 -4.15 -7.91
N THR A 21 23.38 -3.98 -6.69
CA THR A 21 23.79 -4.74 -5.51
C THR A 21 22.52 -5.36 -4.95
N GLU A 22 22.36 -6.66 -5.09
CA GLU A 22 21.20 -7.41 -4.60
C GLU A 22 21.56 -8.10 -3.29
N GLY A 23 20.87 -7.75 -2.20
CA GLY A 23 20.99 -8.46 -0.93
C GLY A 23 20.03 -9.65 -0.87
N THR A 24 20.41 -10.74 -0.20
CA THR A 24 19.52 -11.88 0.06
C THR A 24 19.25 -12.02 1.55
N PHE A 25 17.99 -11.92 1.95
CA PHE A 25 17.54 -12.08 3.34
C PHE A 25 16.51 -13.21 3.43
N ARG A 26 16.81 -14.24 4.22
CA ARG A 26 15.83 -15.28 4.54
C ARG A 26 15.11 -14.94 5.84
N VAL A 27 13.79 -14.98 5.80
CA VAL A 27 12.93 -14.70 6.95
C VAL A 27 12.36 -15.99 7.49
N PHE A 28 12.55 -16.23 8.79
CA PHE A 28 12.02 -17.39 9.50
C PHE A 28 11.05 -16.94 10.61
N LYS A 29 10.04 -17.77 10.88
CA LYS A 29 9.12 -17.58 12.00
C LYS A 29 8.88 -18.92 12.69
N GLY A 30 9.34 -19.05 13.93
CA GLY A 30 9.21 -20.29 14.69
C GLY A 30 9.89 -21.49 14.02
N GLY A 31 11.08 -21.27 13.44
CA GLY A 31 11.87 -22.32 12.76
C GLY A 31 11.39 -22.69 11.35
N LYS A 32 10.31 -22.09 10.84
CA LYS A 32 9.85 -22.28 9.46
C LYS A 32 10.24 -21.09 8.58
N ALA A 33 10.75 -21.37 7.39
CA ALA A 33 10.99 -20.34 6.38
C ALA A 33 9.65 -19.74 5.93
N VAL A 34 9.55 -18.41 6.01
CA VAL A 34 8.36 -17.66 5.61
C VAL A 34 8.53 -17.15 4.19
N VAL A 35 9.62 -16.42 3.93
CA VAL A 35 9.89 -15.78 2.65
C VAL A 35 11.38 -15.45 2.52
N THR A 36 11.86 -15.36 1.28
CA THR A 36 13.16 -14.77 0.96
C THR A 36 12.93 -13.39 0.37
N LEU A 37 13.57 -12.37 0.95
CA LEU A 37 13.52 -10.98 0.52
C LEU A 37 14.81 -10.63 -0.22
N ASN A 38 14.66 -10.09 -1.43
CA ASN A 38 15.74 -9.72 -2.32
C ASN A 38 15.74 -8.20 -2.56
N PRO A 39 16.15 -7.36 -1.59
CA PRO A 39 16.26 -5.93 -1.83
C PRO A 39 17.41 -5.62 -2.78
N GLU A 40 17.22 -4.61 -3.60
CA GLU A 40 18.18 -4.21 -4.62
C GLU A 40 18.62 -2.76 -4.41
N LYS A 41 19.89 -2.49 -4.62
CA LYS A 41 20.42 -1.14 -4.75
C LYS A 41 20.92 -0.96 -6.17
N ARG A 42 20.47 0.09 -6.86
CA ARG A 42 20.88 0.41 -8.24
C ARG A 42 21.62 1.74 -8.27
N ILE A 43 22.75 1.77 -8.99
CA ILE A 43 23.60 2.95 -9.16
C ILE A 43 23.71 3.24 -10.65
N TYR A 44 23.23 4.42 -11.06
CA TYR A 44 23.30 4.90 -12.43
C TYR A 44 24.53 5.81 -12.57
N MET A 45 25.58 5.32 -13.22
CA MET A 45 26.85 6.04 -13.35
C MET A 45 26.71 7.34 -14.14
N VAL A 46 25.90 7.34 -15.21
CA VAL A 46 25.73 8.50 -16.11
C VAL A 46 25.00 9.65 -15.41
N SER A 47 23.95 9.36 -14.64
CA SER A 47 23.15 10.36 -13.93
C SER A 47 23.63 10.60 -12.50
N LYS A 48 24.69 9.90 -12.05
CA LYS A 48 25.19 9.89 -10.67
C LYS A 48 24.08 9.68 -9.62
N ARG A 49 23.03 8.96 -9.99
CA ARG A 49 21.87 8.71 -9.12
C ARG A 49 21.98 7.32 -8.50
N GLN A 50 21.80 7.25 -7.19
CA GLN A 50 21.64 5.99 -6.46
C GLN A 50 20.17 5.83 -6.08
N THR A 51 19.61 4.66 -6.36
CA THR A 51 18.23 4.29 -6.00
C THR A 51 18.26 2.98 -5.24
N THR A 52 17.42 2.84 -4.21
CA THR A 52 17.31 1.60 -3.43
C THR A 52 15.88 1.09 -3.54
N GLU A 53 15.73 -0.16 -3.94
CA GLU A 53 14.49 -0.90 -4.04
C GLU A 53 14.38 -1.81 -2.81
N ALA A 54 13.42 -1.47 -1.95
CA ALA A 54 13.14 -2.25 -0.74
C ALA A 54 12.38 -3.52 -1.12
N ALA A 55 12.75 -4.65 -0.51
CA ALA A 55 11.97 -5.86 -0.59
C ALA A 55 10.87 -5.83 0.48
N ILE A 56 9.63 -5.96 0.03
CA ILE A 56 8.44 -5.87 0.89
C ILE A 56 7.68 -7.19 0.79
N HIS A 57 7.34 -7.77 1.93
CA HIS A 57 6.44 -8.91 1.99
C HIS A 57 5.28 -8.62 2.95
N THR A 58 4.12 -8.35 2.36
CA THR A 58 2.85 -8.13 3.06
C THR A 58 2.25 -9.46 3.50
N THR A 59 2.03 -9.62 4.79
CA THR A 59 1.32 -10.76 5.38
C THR A 59 0.04 -10.27 6.07
N PHE A 60 -0.93 -11.15 6.30
CA PHE A 60 -2.16 -10.82 7.04
C PHE A 60 -1.90 -10.19 8.43
N LEU A 61 -0.80 -10.56 9.08
CA LEU A 61 -0.43 -10.08 10.42
C LEU A 61 0.47 -8.84 10.39
N GLY A 62 1.02 -8.45 9.23
CA GLY A 62 1.97 -7.35 9.12
C GLY A 62 2.90 -7.46 7.93
N ASP A 63 3.60 -6.36 7.67
CA ASP A 63 4.43 -6.19 6.48
C ASP A 63 5.91 -6.19 6.89
N LEU A 64 6.69 -7.04 6.22
CA LEU A 64 8.12 -7.19 6.40
C LEU A 64 8.83 -6.35 5.36
N TYR A 65 9.71 -5.45 5.82
CA TYR A 65 10.51 -4.59 4.96
C TYR A 65 11.98 -4.91 5.16
N ALA A 66 12.68 -5.17 4.06
CA ALA A 66 14.13 -5.30 4.05
C ALA A 66 14.74 -4.33 3.03
N VAL A 67 15.81 -3.68 3.42
CA VAL A 67 16.55 -2.72 2.59
C VAL A 67 18.05 -3.01 2.73
N VAL A 68 18.73 -3.11 1.59
CA VAL A 68 20.19 -3.19 1.51
C VAL A 68 20.78 -1.82 1.18
N GLY A 69 21.76 -1.39 1.96
CA GLY A 69 22.43 -0.10 1.85
C GLY A 69 23.85 -0.25 1.29
N ASP A 70 24.70 0.72 1.62
CA ASP A 70 26.11 0.73 1.22
C ASP A 70 26.93 -0.33 1.95
N GLN A 71 28.00 -0.75 1.29
CA GLN A 71 29.07 -1.53 1.91
C GLN A 71 29.98 -0.57 2.70
N ASP A 72 30.19 -0.91 3.97
CA ASP A 72 31.16 -0.27 4.86
C ASP A 72 32.61 -0.66 4.47
N PRO A 73 33.64 0.12 4.82
CA PRO A 73 35.04 -0.20 4.47
C PRO A 73 35.53 -1.54 5.03
N SER A 74 34.85 -2.09 6.03
CA SER A 74 35.08 -3.42 6.59
C SER A 74 34.51 -4.58 5.74
N GLY A 75 33.74 -4.27 4.69
CA GLY A 75 33.06 -5.23 3.83
C GLY A 75 31.63 -5.59 4.27
N ALA A 76 31.16 -5.07 5.41
CA ALA A 76 29.80 -5.27 5.91
C ALA A 76 28.78 -4.40 5.15
N TYR A 77 27.53 -4.87 4.99
CA TYR A 77 26.47 -4.07 4.37
C TYR A 77 25.58 -3.42 5.43
N VAL A 78 25.25 -2.14 5.25
CA VAL A 78 24.25 -1.46 6.08
C VAL A 78 22.88 -1.97 5.68
N THR A 79 22.16 -2.62 6.59
CA THR A 79 20.84 -3.18 6.29
C THR A 79 19.78 -2.56 7.20
N ARG A 80 18.59 -2.34 6.68
CA ARG A 80 17.45 -1.85 7.46
C ARG A 80 16.30 -2.83 7.34
N LEU A 81 15.84 -3.32 8.48
CA LEU A 81 14.76 -4.29 8.60
C LEU A 81 13.65 -3.65 9.44
N TYR A 82 12.43 -3.64 8.91
CA TYR A 82 11.26 -3.14 9.64
C TYR A 82 10.14 -4.18 9.60
N PHE A 83 9.41 -4.26 10.71
CA PHE A 83 8.18 -5.03 10.79
C PHE A 83 7.05 -4.07 11.13
N ASN A 84 6.13 -3.85 10.18
CA ASN A 84 5.00 -2.95 10.31
C ASN A 84 3.72 -3.79 10.49
N PRO A 85 3.28 -4.07 11.74
CA PRO A 85 2.08 -4.86 11.97
C PRO A 85 0.82 -4.09 11.53
N LEU A 86 -0.24 -4.82 11.17
CA LEU A 86 -1.60 -4.31 10.93
C LEU A 86 -1.79 -3.35 9.74
N VAL A 87 -0.79 -3.17 8.86
CA VAL A 87 -0.94 -2.34 7.64
C VAL A 87 -2.09 -2.83 6.75
N ALA A 88 -2.20 -4.15 6.56
CA ALA A 88 -3.30 -4.77 5.80
C ALA A 88 -4.69 -4.47 6.38
N TRP A 89 -4.79 -4.23 7.70
CA TRP A 89 -6.07 -3.96 8.36
C TRP A 89 -6.58 -2.54 8.11
N MET A 90 -5.70 -1.58 7.78
CA MET A 90 -6.11 -0.25 7.34
C MET A 90 -6.93 -0.35 6.05
N TRP A 91 -6.48 -1.17 5.11
CA TRP A 91 -7.21 -1.45 3.87
C TRP A 91 -8.51 -2.22 4.13
N GLY A 92 -8.49 -3.15 5.08
CA GLY A 92 -9.71 -3.82 5.56
C GLY A 92 -10.78 -2.83 6.05
N GLY A 93 -10.38 -1.80 6.80
CA GLY A 93 -11.26 -0.72 7.22
C GLY A 93 -11.88 0.05 6.05
N VAL A 94 -11.09 0.38 5.02
CA VAL A 94 -11.58 1.06 3.81
C VAL A 94 -12.62 0.21 3.09
N VAL A 95 -12.35 -1.10 2.92
CA VAL A 95 -13.31 -2.03 2.29
C VAL A 95 -14.61 -2.09 3.08
N ILE A 96 -14.54 -2.17 4.40
CA ILE A 96 -15.74 -2.17 5.27
C ILE A 96 -16.53 -0.87 5.09
N MET A 97 -15.88 0.29 5.07
CA MET A 97 -16.54 1.58 4.86
C MET A 97 -17.21 1.67 3.49
N VAL A 98 -16.55 1.20 2.43
CA VAL A 98 -17.13 1.15 1.07
C VAL A 98 -18.34 0.23 1.04
N CYS A 99 -18.24 -0.97 1.61
CA CYS A 99 -19.37 -1.90 1.71
C CYS A 99 -20.53 -1.31 2.51
N ALA A 100 -20.26 -0.66 3.65
CA ALA A 100 -21.29 0.01 4.45
C ALA A 100 -21.97 1.14 3.66
N GLY A 101 -21.21 1.93 2.91
CA GLY A 101 -21.73 2.97 2.01
C GLY A 101 -22.59 2.40 0.89
N CYS A 102 -22.13 1.34 0.21
CA CYS A 102 -22.90 0.65 -0.84
C CYS A 102 -24.21 0.06 -0.29
N LEU A 103 -24.18 -0.58 0.87
CA LEU A 103 -25.38 -1.09 1.54
C LEU A 103 -26.34 0.04 1.91
N SER A 104 -25.84 1.14 2.47
CA SER A 104 -26.66 2.31 2.81
C SER A 104 -27.36 2.95 1.61
N LEU A 105 -26.70 2.96 0.44
CA LEU A 105 -27.28 3.52 -0.80
C LEU A 105 -28.26 2.56 -1.48
N THR A 106 -28.06 1.25 -1.32
CA THR A 106 -28.92 0.22 -1.93
C THR A 106 -30.22 0.05 -1.15
N ASP A 107 -30.25 0.35 0.15
CA ASP A 107 -31.48 0.28 0.94
C ASP A 107 -32.46 1.41 0.57
N ARG A 108 -33.34 1.08 -0.37
CA ARG A 108 -34.42 1.92 -0.91
C ARG A 108 -35.36 2.45 0.19
N ARG A 109 -35.35 1.85 1.40
CA ARG A 109 -36.17 2.22 2.55
C ARG A 109 -35.63 3.46 3.29
N HIS A 110 -34.35 3.79 3.17
CA HIS A 110 -33.72 4.96 3.81
C HIS A 110 -33.57 6.18 2.89
N ARG A 111 -34.29 6.23 1.75
CA ARG A 111 -34.46 7.48 0.96
C ARG A 111 -35.37 8.49 1.69
N ILE A 112 -35.00 8.86 2.92
CA ILE A 112 -35.73 9.82 3.78
C ILE A 112 -35.38 11.27 3.39
N GLY A 113 -34.37 11.50 2.53
CA GLY A 113 -33.97 12.83 2.07
C GLY A 113 -34.12 13.09 0.56
N ALA A 114 -34.76 12.20 -0.20
CA ALA A 114 -35.02 12.50 -1.61
C ALA A 114 -36.00 13.68 -1.67
N PRO A 115 -35.60 14.88 -2.17
CA PRO A 115 -36.51 16.01 -2.25
C PRO A 115 -37.71 15.58 -3.11
N ALA A 116 -38.88 15.49 -2.49
CA ALA A 116 -40.12 15.27 -3.20
C ALA A 116 -40.22 16.38 -4.24
N LYS A 117 -40.37 16.00 -5.51
CA LYS A 117 -40.52 16.94 -6.63
C LYS A 117 -41.67 17.88 -6.26
N SER A 118 -41.37 19.14 -5.98
CA SER A 118 -42.39 20.15 -5.72
C SER A 118 -43.38 20.10 -6.87
N ARG A 119 -44.64 19.78 -6.56
CA ARG A 119 -45.71 19.75 -7.54
C ARG A 119 -45.91 21.20 -7.97
N ALA A 120 -45.46 21.54 -9.18
CA ALA A 120 -45.69 22.85 -9.77
C ALA A 120 -47.18 23.17 -9.67
N GLN A 121 -47.52 24.19 -8.89
CA GLN A 121 -48.89 24.70 -8.85
C GLN A 121 -49.20 25.23 -10.25
N GLY A 122 -50.19 24.63 -10.89
CA GLY A 122 -50.66 25.07 -12.20
C GLY A 122 -51.09 26.53 -12.16
N PRO A 123 -51.05 27.24 -13.30
CA PRO A 123 -51.32 28.67 -13.33
C PRO A 123 -52.71 28.97 -12.79
N VAL A 124 -52.78 29.85 -11.79
CA VAL A 124 -54.04 30.34 -11.23
C VAL A 124 -54.66 31.24 -12.27
N THR A 125 -55.72 30.77 -12.95
CA THR A 125 -56.49 31.56 -13.89
C THR A 125 -57.16 32.70 -13.12
N ALA A 126 -56.62 33.92 -13.24
CA ALA A 126 -57.27 35.11 -12.71
C ALA A 126 -58.55 35.36 -13.52
N GLN A 127 -59.68 34.99 -12.95
CA GLN A 127 -61.00 35.31 -13.49
C GLN A 127 -61.22 36.82 -13.33
N MET A 128 -61.10 37.56 -14.42
CA MET A 128 -61.54 38.95 -14.51
C MET A 128 -63.07 38.99 -14.47
N ALA A 129 -63.64 39.43 -13.35
CA ALA A 129 -64.91 40.15 -13.33
C ALA A 129 -64.53 41.63 -13.52
N GLY A 130 -64.95 42.34 -14.58
CA GLY A 130 -66.32 42.48 -15.05
C GLY A 130 -66.80 43.85 -14.58
N ALA A 131 -66.79 44.84 -15.49
CA ALA A 131 -67.44 46.14 -15.37
C ALA A 131 -68.24 46.38 -16.65
#